data_AF-A0AAP0HYA3-F1
#
_entry.id   AF-A0AAP0HYA3-F1
#
_cell.length_a   1.000
_cell.length_b   1.000
_cell.length_c   1.000
_cell.angle_alpha   90.00
_cell.angle_beta   90.00
_cell.angle_gamma   90.00
#
_symmetry.space_group_name_H-M   'P 1'
#
loop_
_entity.id
_entity.type
_entity.pdbx_description
1 polymer ?
#
loop_
_entity_poly.entity_id
_entity_poly.type
_entity_poly.pdbx_seq_one_letter_code
_entity_poly.pdbx_strand_id
1 'polypeptide(L)'
;MEKADSIRRSSKNQANALPVLSILAKDIGELANNEREIYSPILNKWHPLAAGVAVATLHSCYQNELKQFIVGLTELTPDAVQVLESANKLEKDLVQIAVEESVDSEDGGKAVIREMPPFEIEGVITLLMKEWISTRIDVLRTCVERSLQQEVWNPRVNKERIAPSAVEVLQITEETLDAFLQLPIPSLPALLPDLASSLDKCLLHYVSKTKSGCGSRKTFVPTMPALTRCTVGSKFQSSWKKEKPQVLPKKKSQAGMSNSDDLFGIPQLYVRINTLRHLCTELEIMQRRVATNLRNAGSANVENNSNGLEKIFDSSMAACLEGIQQISEATAYKVIFRNLSNVLWEGLYVGEPASARIEPMLKKLEQNLEVISDTVNDRVRAWVITDIMKASFDGLLLVLLSGGPSRAFSLQDSQMIEDDFRSLKDLFWANGDGLSNDSIDKHSSTMKEVLPLFRTDTVSLIERFKHLMLESCGPSAKYKLPLPPTSAQWDPTEPNTILRVLCHRNDEEATRFLRKTYNLPKKL
;
A
#
# COMPACT_ATOMS: atom_id res chain seq x y z
N MET A 1 -31.55 49.08 -23.35
CA MET A 1 -31.69 47.71 -23.91
C MET A 1 -30.68 47.43 -25.01
N GLU A 2 -30.68 48.13 -26.16
CA GLU A 2 -29.81 47.77 -27.30
C GLU A 2 -28.31 47.58 -27.01
N LYS A 3 -27.69 48.40 -26.14
CA LYS A 3 -26.28 48.19 -25.74
C LYS A 3 -26.03 46.87 -25.01
N ALA A 4 -26.97 46.42 -24.17
CA ALA A 4 -26.86 45.15 -23.45
C ALA A 4 -27.03 43.95 -24.40
N ASP A 5 -27.95 44.03 -25.37
CA ASP A 5 -28.11 43.00 -26.40
C ASP A 5 -26.97 42.99 -27.41
N SER A 6 -26.33 44.13 -27.66
CA SER A 6 -25.07 44.24 -28.41
C SER A 6 -23.93 43.49 -27.70
N ILE A 7 -23.74 43.74 -26.40
CA ILE A 7 -22.70 43.08 -25.59
C ILE A 7 -22.95 41.56 -25.49
N ARG A 8 -24.22 41.14 -25.33
CA ARG A 8 -24.62 39.71 -25.40
C ARG A 8 -24.30 39.03 -26.74
N ARG A 9 -24.23 39.77 -27.84
CA ARG A 9 -23.89 39.24 -29.17
C ARG A 9 -22.39 39.22 -29.43
N SER A 10 -21.62 40.16 -28.86
CA SER A 10 -20.15 40.18 -29.01
C SER A 10 -19.43 39.18 -28.09
N SER A 11 -19.94 38.93 -26.87
CA SER A 11 -19.31 38.00 -25.93
C SER A 11 -19.35 36.53 -26.38
N LYS A 12 -20.34 36.15 -27.19
CA LYS A 12 -20.51 34.77 -27.69
C LYS A 12 -19.36 34.22 -28.56
N ASN A 13 -18.44 35.08 -29.02
CA ASN A 13 -17.38 34.75 -29.96
C ASN A 13 -15.95 34.93 -29.40
N GLN A 14 -15.77 35.08 -28.08
CA GLN A 14 -14.44 35.15 -27.45
C GLN A 14 -14.22 34.03 -26.44
N ALA A 15 -13.05 33.38 -26.52
CA ALA A 15 -12.69 32.24 -25.68
C ALA A 15 -12.42 32.58 -24.20
N ASN A 16 -12.48 33.87 -23.82
CA ASN A 16 -12.34 34.39 -22.46
C ASN A 16 -13.44 35.43 -22.17
N ALA A 17 -14.71 35.07 -22.40
CA ALA A 17 -15.84 35.95 -22.10
C ALA A 17 -16.10 35.98 -20.59
N LEU A 18 -16.01 37.15 -19.95
CA LEU A 18 -16.35 37.30 -18.54
C LEU A 18 -17.80 36.87 -18.27
N PRO A 19 -18.08 36.18 -17.15
CA PRO A 19 -19.44 35.83 -16.75
C PRO A 19 -20.35 37.05 -16.70
N VAL A 20 -21.62 36.91 -17.13
CA VAL A 20 -22.55 38.03 -17.27
C VAL A 20 -22.77 38.79 -15.95
N LEU A 21 -22.75 38.08 -14.81
CA LEU A 21 -22.86 38.71 -13.49
C LEU A 21 -21.58 39.40 -13.04
N SER A 22 -20.38 38.93 -13.45
CA SER A 22 -19.13 39.67 -13.24
C SER A 22 -19.11 40.98 -14.03
N ILE A 23 -19.66 40.98 -15.26
CA ILE A 23 -19.85 42.20 -16.05
C ILE A 23 -20.85 43.13 -15.36
N LEU A 24 -22.02 42.61 -14.94
CA LEU A 24 -23.02 43.38 -14.20
C LEU A 24 -22.44 43.99 -12.92
N ALA A 25 -21.62 43.25 -12.17
CA ALA A 25 -20.99 43.75 -10.96
C ALA A 25 -20.07 44.94 -11.25
N LYS A 26 -19.26 44.85 -12.32
CA LYS A 26 -18.41 45.94 -12.79
C LYS A 26 -19.23 47.16 -13.24
N ASP A 27 -20.27 46.95 -14.05
CA ASP A 27 -21.12 48.01 -14.57
C ASP A 27 -21.88 48.74 -13.43
N ILE A 28 -22.29 48.02 -12.38
CA ILE A 28 -22.91 48.61 -11.17
C ILE A 28 -21.87 49.38 -10.35
N GLY A 29 -20.64 48.89 -10.22
CA GLY A 29 -19.55 49.63 -9.57
C GLY A 29 -19.20 50.93 -10.32
N GLU A 30 -19.18 50.91 -11.65
CA GLU A 30 -19.02 52.12 -12.47
C GLU A 30 -20.23 53.06 -12.31
N LEU A 31 -21.46 52.55 -12.27
CA LEU A 31 -22.66 53.35 -12.04
C LEU A 31 -22.65 54.03 -10.65
N ALA A 32 -22.25 53.32 -9.60
CA ALA A 32 -22.15 53.86 -8.24
C ALA A 32 -21.11 54.98 -8.13
N ASN A 33 -19.94 54.82 -8.77
CA ASN A 33 -18.93 55.89 -8.81
C ASN A 33 -19.44 57.12 -9.58
N ASN A 34 -20.08 56.94 -10.74
CA ASN A 34 -20.68 58.04 -11.50
C ASN A 34 -21.80 58.74 -10.72
N GLU A 35 -22.59 58.01 -9.94
CA GLU A 35 -23.64 58.59 -9.10
C GLU A 35 -23.04 59.46 -8.00
N ARG A 36 -22.09 58.91 -7.23
CA ARG A 36 -21.33 59.61 -6.18
C ARG A 36 -20.67 60.89 -6.66
N GLU A 37 -20.07 60.88 -7.85
CA GLU A 37 -19.30 62.02 -8.37
C GLU A 37 -20.17 63.10 -9.03
N ILE A 38 -21.28 62.73 -9.67
CA ILE A 38 -22.06 63.65 -10.52
C ILE A 38 -23.37 64.08 -9.85
N TYR A 39 -24.11 63.15 -9.25
CA TYR A 39 -25.49 63.40 -8.82
C TYR A 39 -25.61 63.67 -7.32
N SER A 40 -24.93 62.91 -6.46
CA SER A 40 -25.00 63.10 -5.01
C SER A 40 -24.60 64.52 -4.55
N PRO A 41 -23.59 65.21 -5.12
CA PRO A 41 -23.27 66.60 -4.76
C PRO A 41 -24.41 67.61 -5.04
N ILE A 42 -25.32 67.27 -5.96
CA ILE A 42 -26.52 68.07 -6.26
C ILE A 42 -27.66 67.70 -5.29
N LEU A 43 -27.82 66.40 -5.03
CA LEU A 43 -28.88 65.83 -4.20
C LEU A 43 -28.65 66.00 -2.68
N ASN A 44 -27.41 66.18 -2.23
CA ASN A 44 -27.05 66.37 -0.82
C ASN A 44 -27.59 67.67 -0.19
N LYS A 45 -28.18 68.56 -1.02
CA LYS A 45 -29.00 69.70 -0.56
C LYS A 45 -30.39 69.30 -0.05
N TRP A 46 -30.85 68.11 -0.39
CA TRP A 46 -32.20 67.60 -0.10
C TRP A 46 -32.18 66.35 0.79
N HIS A 47 -31.15 65.51 0.66
CA HIS A 47 -30.95 64.34 1.50
C HIS A 47 -29.45 64.20 1.84
N PRO A 48 -29.01 64.28 3.10
CA PRO A 48 -27.59 64.40 3.45
C PRO A 48 -26.74 63.16 3.14
N LEU A 49 -27.37 62.02 2.84
CA LEU A 49 -26.72 60.76 2.46
C LEU A 49 -27.25 60.26 1.11
N ALA A 50 -27.17 61.07 0.04
CA ALA A 50 -27.77 60.71 -1.25
C ALA A 50 -27.04 59.53 -1.92
N ALA A 51 -25.70 59.51 -1.90
CA ALA A 51 -24.92 58.40 -2.46
C ALA A 51 -25.21 57.10 -1.69
N GLY A 52 -25.29 57.17 -0.36
CA GLY A 52 -25.62 56.06 0.53
C GLY A 52 -26.94 55.37 0.16
N VAL A 53 -28.00 56.16 -0.11
CA VAL A 53 -29.29 55.61 -0.57
C VAL A 53 -29.18 54.98 -1.96
N ALA A 54 -28.42 55.59 -2.87
CA ALA A 54 -28.20 55.06 -4.20
C ALA A 54 -27.44 53.73 -4.18
N VAL A 55 -26.31 53.65 -3.46
CA VAL A 55 -25.52 52.41 -3.35
C VAL A 55 -26.24 51.31 -2.58
N ALA A 56 -27.06 51.63 -1.57
CA ALA A 56 -27.92 50.65 -0.91
C ALA A 56 -28.97 50.07 -1.87
N THR A 57 -29.54 50.91 -2.75
CA THR A 57 -30.47 50.46 -3.80
C THR A 57 -29.76 49.56 -4.81
N LEU A 58 -28.59 49.97 -5.33
CA LEU A 58 -27.78 49.18 -6.27
C LEU A 58 -27.33 47.84 -5.68
N HIS A 59 -26.91 47.85 -4.42
CA HIS A 59 -26.54 46.67 -3.64
C HIS A 59 -27.71 45.68 -3.55
N SER A 60 -28.90 46.15 -3.15
CA SER A 60 -30.11 45.32 -3.06
C SER A 60 -30.51 44.72 -4.42
N CYS A 61 -30.46 45.51 -5.49
CA CYS A 61 -30.72 45.03 -6.85
C CYS A 61 -29.75 43.90 -7.26
N TYR A 62 -28.43 44.08 -7.07
CA TYR A 62 -27.46 43.04 -7.40
C TYR A 62 -27.59 41.80 -6.51
N GLN A 63 -27.88 41.98 -5.22
CA GLN A 63 -28.05 40.87 -4.27
C GLN A 63 -29.17 39.90 -4.70
N ASN A 64 -30.25 40.41 -5.31
CA ASN A 64 -31.36 39.57 -5.79
C ASN A 64 -30.96 38.69 -6.98
N GLU A 65 -30.19 39.24 -7.93
CA GLU A 65 -29.64 38.47 -9.06
C GLU A 65 -28.58 37.46 -8.59
N LEU A 66 -27.71 37.86 -7.67
CA LEU A 66 -26.69 37.01 -7.04
C LEU A 66 -27.31 35.82 -6.28
N LYS A 67 -28.40 36.05 -5.53
CA LYS A 67 -29.15 34.99 -4.83
C LYS A 67 -29.74 33.97 -5.82
N GLN A 68 -30.32 34.43 -6.94
CA GLN A 68 -30.82 33.52 -7.98
C GLN A 68 -29.70 32.71 -8.62
N PHE A 69 -28.54 33.33 -8.86
CA PHE A 69 -27.36 32.63 -9.37
C PHE A 69 -26.87 31.54 -8.43
N ILE A 70 -26.70 31.85 -7.14
CA ILE A 70 -26.22 30.88 -6.12
C ILE A 70 -27.17 29.68 -6.02
N VAL A 71 -28.49 29.90 -6.04
CA VAL A 71 -29.49 28.81 -6.01
C VAL A 71 -29.45 27.95 -7.29
N GLY A 72 -28.98 28.50 -8.41
CA GLY A 72 -28.82 27.79 -9.68
C GLY A 72 -27.48 27.07 -9.88
N LEU A 73 -26.52 27.21 -8.95
CA LEU A 73 -25.21 26.54 -9.05
C LEU A 73 -25.30 25.06 -8.70
N THR A 74 -24.92 24.19 -9.64
CA THR A 74 -24.80 22.74 -9.43
C THR A 74 -23.36 22.28 -9.18
N GLU A 75 -22.36 23.07 -9.59
CA GLU A 75 -20.95 22.81 -9.35
C GLU A 75 -20.18 24.14 -9.26
N LEU A 76 -19.14 24.17 -8.41
CA LEU A 76 -18.20 25.27 -8.34
C LEU A 76 -17.21 25.22 -9.52
N THR A 77 -17.42 26.10 -10.50
CA THR A 77 -16.55 26.26 -11.68
C THR A 77 -15.68 27.52 -11.56
N PRO A 78 -14.61 27.68 -12.36
CA PRO A 78 -13.82 28.91 -12.40
C PRO A 78 -14.67 30.16 -12.66
N ASP A 79 -15.64 30.06 -13.58
CA ASP A 79 -16.61 31.13 -13.88
C ASP A 79 -17.47 31.47 -12.67
N ALA A 80 -17.96 30.47 -11.93
CA ALA A 80 -18.75 30.68 -10.71
C ALA A 80 -17.93 31.37 -9.61
N VAL A 81 -16.68 30.94 -9.40
CA VAL A 81 -15.75 31.62 -8.48
C VAL A 81 -15.52 33.07 -8.92
N GLN A 82 -15.35 33.32 -10.22
CA GLN A 82 -15.14 34.68 -10.73
C GLN A 82 -16.38 35.58 -10.52
N VAL A 83 -17.60 35.05 -10.63
CA VAL A 83 -18.83 35.79 -10.26
C VAL A 83 -18.84 36.12 -8.77
N LEU A 84 -18.52 35.15 -7.92
CA LEU A 84 -18.50 35.32 -6.46
C LEU A 84 -17.44 36.35 -6.02
N GLU A 85 -16.21 36.28 -6.54
CA GLU A 85 -15.18 37.28 -6.25
C GLU A 85 -15.53 38.67 -6.81
N SER A 86 -16.19 38.75 -7.97
CA SER A 86 -16.69 40.03 -8.50
C SER A 86 -17.78 40.63 -7.60
N ALA A 87 -18.64 39.80 -7.03
CA ALA A 87 -19.65 40.20 -6.05
C ALA A 87 -19.03 40.68 -4.72
N ASN A 88 -18.05 39.93 -4.20
CA ASN A 88 -17.27 40.26 -3.00
C ASN A 88 -16.55 41.62 -3.15
N LYS A 89 -15.99 41.88 -4.34
CA LYS A 89 -15.40 43.19 -4.64
C LYS A 89 -16.45 44.29 -4.71
N LEU A 90 -17.55 44.09 -5.44
CA LEU A 90 -18.61 45.09 -5.56
C LEU A 90 -19.19 45.47 -4.20
N GLU A 91 -19.45 44.49 -3.33
CA GLU A 91 -19.91 44.72 -1.95
C GLU A 91 -18.98 45.69 -1.21
N LYS A 92 -17.67 45.42 -1.23
CA LYS A 92 -16.65 46.25 -0.60
C LYS A 92 -16.62 47.67 -1.19
N ASP A 93 -16.68 47.79 -2.52
CA ASP A 93 -16.70 49.08 -3.22
C ASP A 93 -17.96 49.91 -2.87
N LEU A 94 -19.15 49.29 -2.81
CA LEU A 94 -20.41 49.97 -2.45
C LEU A 94 -20.49 50.33 -0.96
N VAL A 95 -20.05 49.43 -0.07
CA VAL A 95 -20.01 49.70 1.38
C VAL A 95 -19.01 50.82 1.69
N GLN A 96 -17.87 50.87 1.00
CA GLN A 96 -16.90 51.96 1.14
C GLN A 96 -17.53 53.31 0.80
N ILE A 97 -18.29 53.41 -0.30
CA ILE A 97 -19.02 54.64 -0.68
C ILE A 97 -20.03 55.05 0.42
N ALA A 98 -20.81 54.10 0.93
CA ALA A 98 -21.79 54.37 1.99
C ALA A 98 -21.12 54.86 3.29
N VAL A 99 -19.98 54.28 3.67
CA VAL A 99 -19.21 54.68 4.86
C VAL A 99 -18.61 56.08 4.66
N GLU A 100 -17.97 56.35 3.52
CA GLU A 100 -17.33 57.64 3.20
C GLU A 100 -18.29 58.83 3.24
N GLU A 101 -19.51 58.70 2.72
CA GLU A 101 -20.50 59.79 2.78
C GLU A 101 -21.05 59.99 4.21
N SER A 102 -21.06 58.94 5.03
CA SER A 102 -21.69 58.95 6.36
C SER A 102 -20.83 59.49 7.50
N VAL A 103 -19.59 59.91 7.23
CA VAL A 103 -18.61 60.36 8.25
C VAL A 103 -19.15 61.51 9.12
N ASP A 104 -19.90 62.44 8.52
CA ASP A 104 -20.47 63.61 9.21
C ASP A 104 -21.93 63.40 9.68
N SER A 105 -22.47 62.17 9.61
CA SER A 105 -23.84 61.84 10.04
C SER A 105 -23.97 61.64 11.55
N GLU A 106 -25.07 62.11 12.15
CA GLU A 106 -25.38 61.88 13.58
C GLU A 106 -25.47 60.39 13.96
N ASP A 107 -25.88 59.53 13.02
CA ASP A 107 -25.95 58.09 13.24
C ASP A 107 -24.67 57.33 12.87
N GLY A 108 -23.72 57.99 12.18
CA GLY A 108 -22.52 57.39 11.60
C GLY A 108 -22.81 56.34 10.52
N GLY A 109 -23.85 56.54 9.70
CA GLY A 109 -24.20 55.68 8.56
C GLY A 109 -24.95 54.39 8.91
N LYS A 110 -25.25 54.17 10.19
CA LYS A 110 -25.87 52.92 10.69
C LYS A 110 -27.22 52.61 10.04
N ALA A 111 -28.00 53.61 9.64
CA ALA A 111 -29.25 53.41 8.91
C ALA A 111 -28.98 52.84 7.50
N VAL A 112 -28.05 53.45 6.75
CA VAL A 112 -27.71 53.02 5.38
C VAL A 112 -27.09 51.62 5.37
N ILE A 113 -26.14 51.35 6.27
CA ILE A 113 -25.48 50.04 6.36
C ILE A 113 -26.45 48.92 6.74
N ARG A 114 -27.53 49.20 7.47
CA ARG A 114 -28.58 48.20 7.76
C ARG A 114 -29.39 47.78 6.53
N GLU A 115 -29.53 48.66 5.54
CA GLU A 115 -30.16 48.35 4.25
C GLU A 115 -29.20 47.62 3.29
N MET A 116 -27.94 47.42 3.69
CA MET A 116 -26.91 46.69 2.95
C MET A 116 -26.48 45.41 3.70
N PRO A 117 -27.38 44.40 3.85
CA PRO A 117 -27.05 43.14 4.51
C PRO A 117 -26.05 42.34 3.66
N PRO A 118 -24.98 41.78 4.26
CA PRO A 118 -23.85 41.26 3.49
C PRO A 118 -24.23 40.12 2.52
N PHE A 119 -23.42 39.97 1.48
CA PHE A 119 -23.53 38.91 0.48
C PHE A 119 -23.00 37.55 0.99
N GLU A 120 -22.24 37.54 2.08
CA GLU A 120 -21.68 36.34 2.75
C GLU A 120 -20.84 35.43 1.83
N ILE A 121 -20.21 36.01 0.80
CA ILE A 121 -19.52 35.28 -0.28
C ILE A 121 -18.51 34.24 0.22
N GLU A 122 -17.68 34.58 1.22
CA GLU A 122 -16.68 33.66 1.76
C GLU A 122 -17.32 32.41 2.39
N GLY A 123 -18.49 32.56 3.02
CA GLY A 123 -19.30 31.46 3.53
C GLY A 123 -19.87 30.59 2.41
N VAL A 124 -20.40 31.22 1.35
CA VAL A 124 -20.92 30.53 0.15
C VAL A 124 -19.82 29.73 -0.55
N ILE A 125 -18.65 30.34 -0.81
CA ILE A 125 -17.49 29.65 -1.39
C ILE A 125 -17.06 28.47 -0.52
N THR A 126 -17.02 28.64 0.81
CA THR A 126 -16.63 27.57 1.74
C THR A 126 -17.61 26.38 1.73
N LEU A 127 -18.92 26.64 1.60
CA LEU A 127 -19.94 25.60 1.49
C LEU A 127 -19.84 24.86 0.14
N LEU A 128 -19.80 25.60 -0.97
CA LEU A 128 -19.66 25.04 -2.32
C LEU A 128 -18.37 24.24 -2.48
N MET A 129 -17.26 24.67 -1.89
CA MET A 129 -16.01 23.91 -1.87
C MET A 129 -16.13 22.57 -1.14
N LYS A 130 -16.83 22.51 -0.01
CA LYS A 130 -17.05 21.25 0.73
C LYS A 130 -17.90 20.27 -0.06
N GLU A 131 -18.96 20.77 -0.72
CA GLU A 131 -19.81 19.97 -1.59
C GLU A 131 -19.08 19.48 -2.84
N TRP A 132 -18.25 20.34 -3.46
CA TRP A 132 -17.37 19.99 -4.57
C TRP A 132 -16.38 18.88 -4.19
N ILE A 133 -15.68 19.03 -3.06
CA ILE A 133 -14.75 18.00 -2.54
C ILE A 133 -15.52 16.70 -2.28
N SER A 134 -16.66 16.73 -1.60
CA SER A 134 -17.45 15.51 -1.33
C SER A 134 -17.83 14.79 -2.63
N THR A 135 -18.36 15.54 -3.61
CA THR A 135 -18.78 15.00 -4.92
C THR A 135 -17.62 14.35 -5.66
N ARG A 136 -16.45 15.01 -5.73
CA ARG A 136 -15.25 14.47 -6.39
C ARG A 136 -14.71 13.22 -5.69
N ILE A 137 -14.72 13.21 -4.36
CA ILE A 137 -14.30 12.06 -3.55
C ILE A 137 -15.28 10.87 -3.67
N ASP A 138 -16.59 11.12 -3.77
CA ASP A 138 -17.59 10.08 -3.96
C ASP A 138 -17.52 9.44 -5.36
N VAL A 139 -17.19 10.23 -6.40
CA VAL A 139 -16.85 9.72 -7.75
C VAL A 139 -15.62 8.81 -7.68
N LEU A 140 -14.53 9.25 -7.05
CA LEU A 140 -13.31 8.43 -6.91
C LEU A 140 -13.58 7.14 -6.12
N ARG A 141 -14.33 7.21 -5.00
CA ARG A 141 -14.67 6.03 -4.19
C ARG A 141 -15.48 5.02 -4.99
N THR A 142 -16.50 5.49 -5.71
CA THR A 142 -17.34 4.64 -6.58
C THR A 142 -16.53 3.99 -7.70
N CYS A 143 -15.54 4.72 -8.27
CA CYS A 143 -14.60 4.15 -9.22
C CYS A 143 -13.73 3.05 -8.57
N VAL A 144 -13.07 3.34 -7.44
CA VAL A 144 -12.24 2.38 -6.70
C VAL A 144 -13.02 1.10 -6.41
N GLU A 145 -14.24 1.20 -5.88
CA GLU A 145 -15.08 0.04 -5.56
C GLU A 145 -15.45 -0.78 -6.79
N ARG A 146 -15.92 -0.13 -7.87
CA ARG A 146 -16.24 -0.79 -9.15
C ARG A 146 -15.04 -1.50 -9.75
N SER A 147 -13.92 -0.80 -9.87
CA SER A 147 -12.75 -1.31 -10.60
C SER A 147 -12.08 -2.44 -9.83
N LEU A 148 -12.07 -2.40 -8.48
CA LEU A 148 -11.63 -3.51 -7.64
C LEU A 148 -12.53 -4.75 -7.72
N GLN A 149 -13.86 -4.58 -7.88
CA GLN A 149 -14.78 -5.72 -8.05
C GLN A 149 -14.58 -6.42 -9.40
N GLN A 150 -14.14 -5.69 -10.42
CA GLN A 150 -13.92 -6.19 -11.77
C GLN A 150 -12.49 -6.67 -12.03
N GLU A 151 -11.53 -6.33 -11.16
CA GLU A 151 -10.10 -6.58 -11.38
C GLU A 151 -9.71 -8.06 -11.23
N VAL A 152 -9.19 -8.62 -12.32
CA VAL A 152 -8.73 -10.02 -12.43
C VAL A 152 -7.22 -10.18 -12.30
N TRP A 153 -6.47 -9.08 -12.21
CA TRP A 153 -5.01 -9.06 -12.02
C TRP A 153 -4.25 -9.77 -13.15
N ASN A 154 -4.72 -9.60 -14.38
CA ASN A 154 -4.26 -10.37 -15.54
C ASN A 154 -2.83 -9.95 -15.98
N PRO A 155 -1.83 -10.86 -15.97
CA PRO A 155 -0.42 -10.55 -16.28
C PRO A 155 -0.12 -10.29 -17.77
N ARG A 156 -1.14 -10.32 -18.64
CA ARG A 156 -1.00 -10.13 -20.10
C ARG A 156 -1.61 -8.82 -20.62
N VAL A 157 -2.17 -7.96 -19.75
CA VAL A 157 -2.94 -6.79 -20.19
C VAL A 157 -2.06 -5.69 -20.80
N ASN A 158 -0.87 -5.46 -20.25
CA ASN A 158 0.10 -4.48 -20.74
C ASN A 158 1.53 -4.96 -20.48
N LYS A 159 2.52 -4.30 -21.11
CA LYS A 159 3.94 -4.69 -21.03
C LYS A 159 4.50 -4.60 -19.60
N GLU A 160 4.04 -3.60 -18.83
CA GLU A 160 4.49 -3.33 -17.47
C GLU A 160 3.82 -4.24 -16.42
N ARG A 161 2.79 -4.98 -16.84
CA ARG A 161 1.97 -5.90 -16.03
C ARG A 161 1.37 -5.21 -14.81
N ILE A 162 0.78 -4.04 -15.04
CA ILE A 162 0.05 -3.22 -14.05
C ILE A 162 -1.46 -3.42 -14.25
N ALA A 163 -2.22 -3.42 -13.16
CA ALA A 163 -3.68 -3.48 -13.19
C ALA A 163 -4.29 -2.22 -13.83
N PRO A 164 -5.17 -2.33 -14.85
CA PRO A 164 -5.85 -1.17 -15.46
C PRO A 164 -6.62 -0.31 -14.46
N SER A 165 -7.19 -0.95 -13.43
CA SER A 165 -7.90 -0.29 -12.34
C SER A 165 -7.04 0.74 -11.58
N ALA A 166 -5.72 0.55 -11.48
CA ALA A 166 -4.84 1.55 -10.87
C ALA A 166 -4.63 2.77 -11.78
N VAL A 167 -4.55 2.57 -13.10
CA VAL A 167 -4.40 3.67 -14.07
C VAL A 167 -5.65 4.56 -14.06
N GLU A 168 -6.84 3.96 -14.03
CA GLU A 168 -8.12 4.67 -13.91
C GLU A 168 -8.24 5.46 -12.59
N VAL A 169 -7.86 4.85 -11.47
CA VAL A 169 -7.89 5.50 -10.14
C VAL A 169 -6.88 6.65 -10.04
N LEU A 170 -5.68 6.48 -10.61
CA LEU A 170 -4.67 7.54 -10.69
C LEU A 170 -5.13 8.69 -11.58
N GLN A 171 -5.69 8.39 -12.76
CA GLN A 171 -6.21 9.41 -13.67
C GLN A 171 -7.28 10.29 -13.00
N ILE A 172 -8.28 9.69 -12.33
CA ILE A 172 -9.33 10.47 -11.63
C ILE A 172 -8.74 11.28 -10.46
N THR A 173 -7.72 10.76 -9.78
CA THR A 173 -7.01 11.48 -8.70
C THR A 173 -6.29 12.72 -9.26
N GLU A 174 -5.59 12.56 -10.39
CA GLU A 174 -4.89 13.62 -11.12
C GLU A 174 -5.86 14.66 -11.69
N GLU A 175 -6.92 14.25 -12.38
CA GLU A 175 -7.97 15.14 -12.89
C GLU A 175 -8.63 15.95 -11.77
N THR A 176 -8.83 15.34 -10.59
CA THR A 176 -9.38 16.03 -9.42
C THR A 176 -8.40 17.06 -8.84
N LEU A 177 -7.12 16.75 -8.75
CA LEU A 177 -6.09 17.69 -8.30
C LEU A 177 -5.92 18.86 -9.27
N ASP A 178 -5.88 18.59 -10.57
CA ASP A 178 -5.70 19.63 -11.58
C ASP A 178 -6.94 20.52 -11.69
N ALA A 179 -8.15 19.96 -11.57
CA ALA A 179 -9.39 20.75 -11.48
C ALA A 179 -9.42 21.64 -10.22
N PHE A 180 -8.99 21.12 -9.06
CA PHE A 180 -8.89 21.90 -7.83
C PHE A 180 -7.91 23.08 -7.99
N LEU A 181 -6.73 22.84 -8.56
CA LEU A 181 -5.70 23.86 -8.78
C LEU A 181 -6.08 24.93 -9.83
N GLN A 182 -7.11 24.68 -10.64
CA GLN A 182 -7.65 25.66 -11.60
C GLN A 182 -8.69 26.61 -11.01
N LEU A 183 -9.17 26.37 -9.77
CA LEU A 183 -10.15 27.24 -9.12
C LEU A 183 -9.49 28.55 -8.65
N PRO A 184 -9.95 29.74 -9.10
CA PRO A 184 -9.32 31.02 -8.80
C PRO A 184 -9.71 31.56 -7.40
N ILE A 185 -9.52 30.75 -6.35
CA ILE A 185 -9.94 31.04 -4.98
C ILE A 185 -8.72 31.48 -4.13
N PRO A 186 -8.72 32.66 -3.51
CA PRO A 186 -7.58 33.14 -2.70
C PRO A 186 -7.23 32.24 -1.50
N SER A 187 -8.23 31.58 -0.90
CA SER A 187 -8.07 30.66 0.23
C SER A 187 -7.80 29.19 -0.16
N LEU A 188 -7.68 28.88 -1.46
CA LEU A 188 -7.49 27.51 -1.97
C LEU A 188 -6.41 26.69 -1.24
N PRO A 189 -5.22 27.23 -0.90
CA PRO A 189 -4.18 26.45 -0.23
C PRO A 189 -4.59 25.94 1.17
N ALA A 190 -5.54 26.59 1.84
CA ALA A 190 -6.04 26.16 3.15
C ALA A 190 -6.99 24.95 3.06
N LEU A 191 -7.62 24.71 1.90
CA LEU A 191 -8.55 23.60 1.66
C LEU A 191 -7.85 22.35 1.08
N LEU A 192 -6.62 22.50 0.59
CA LEU A 192 -5.84 21.39 0.04
C LEU A 192 -5.65 20.21 1.02
N PRO A 193 -5.39 20.39 2.34
CA PRO A 193 -5.25 19.27 3.27
C PRO A 193 -6.51 18.41 3.40
N ASP A 194 -7.70 19.02 3.31
CA ASP A 194 -8.98 18.30 3.39
C ASP A 194 -9.20 17.43 2.15
N LEU A 195 -8.92 17.98 0.95
CA LEU A 195 -8.93 17.22 -0.30
C LEU A 195 -7.87 16.11 -0.30
N ALA A 196 -6.62 16.44 0.03
CA ALA A 196 -5.48 15.53 0.08
C ALA A 196 -5.77 14.33 0.99
N SER A 197 -6.20 14.57 2.24
CA SER A 197 -6.49 13.51 3.20
C SER A 197 -7.69 12.63 2.77
N SER A 198 -8.57 13.15 1.92
CA SER A 198 -9.73 12.41 1.40
C SER A 198 -9.37 11.55 0.19
N LEU A 199 -8.50 12.06 -0.70
CA LEU A 199 -7.89 11.28 -1.79
C LEU A 199 -7.01 10.16 -1.24
N ASP A 200 -6.13 10.46 -0.27
CA ASP A 200 -5.25 9.50 0.40
C ASP A 200 -6.05 8.37 1.09
N LYS A 201 -7.20 8.65 1.70
CA LYS A 201 -8.11 7.61 2.24
C LYS A 201 -8.70 6.69 1.16
N CYS A 202 -9.01 7.22 -0.02
CA CYS A 202 -9.53 6.41 -1.13
C CYS A 202 -8.44 5.50 -1.72
N LEU A 203 -7.23 6.04 -1.87
CA LEU A 203 -6.04 5.30 -2.32
C LEU A 203 -5.63 4.22 -1.30
N LEU A 204 -5.63 4.54 0.00
CA LEU A 204 -5.45 3.55 1.09
C LEU A 204 -6.45 2.39 0.99
N HIS A 205 -7.72 2.67 0.67
CA HIS A 205 -8.71 1.60 0.46
C HIS A 205 -8.33 0.69 -0.72
N TYR A 206 -7.92 1.29 -1.84
CA TYR A 206 -7.44 0.55 -3.01
C TYR A 206 -6.25 -0.35 -2.69
N VAL A 207 -5.25 0.18 -1.97
CA VAL A 207 -4.05 -0.56 -1.53
C VAL A 207 -4.42 -1.71 -0.58
N SER A 208 -5.28 -1.45 0.40
CA SER A 208 -5.77 -2.47 1.34
C SER A 208 -6.48 -3.63 0.63
N LYS A 209 -7.32 -3.33 -0.37
CA LYS A 209 -8.00 -4.35 -1.19
C LYS A 209 -7.03 -5.10 -2.11
N THR A 210 -6.01 -4.42 -2.66
CA THR A 210 -4.93 -5.05 -3.45
C THR A 210 -4.15 -6.10 -2.65
N LYS A 211 -3.96 -5.88 -1.34
CA LYS A 211 -3.33 -6.84 -0.40
C LYS A 211 -4.24 -8.03 -0.06
N SER A 212 -5.56 -7.86 -0.15
CA SER A 212 -6.52 -8.87 0.32
C SER A 212 -6.46 -10.17 -0.49
N GLY A 213 -6.51 -11.32 0.20
CA GLY A 213 -6.45 -12.65 -0.42
C GLY A 213 -5.07 -13.11 -0.92
N CYS A 214 -4.00 -12.34 -0.72
CA CYS A 214 -2.63 -12.76 -1.07
C CYS A 214 -2.06 -13.86 -0.14
N GLY A 215 -2.66 -14.08 1.03
CA GLY A 215 -2.15 -14.99 2.07
C GLY A 215 -1.06 -14.37 2.93
N SER A 216 -0.34 -15.20 3.68
CA SER A 216 0.78 -14.82 4.55
C SER A 216 1.82 -15.94 4.62
N ARG A 217 3.01 -15.68 5.17
CA ARG A 217 4.01 -16.71 5.50
C ARG A 217 3.39 -17.93 6.20
N LYS A 218 2.57 -17.69 7.23
CA LYS A 218 1.90 -18.74 8.04
C LYS A 218 0.85 -19.54 7.27
N THR A 219 0.35 -19.02 6.14
CA THR A 219 -0.66 -19.68 5.30
C THR A 219 -0.05 -20.81 4.45
N PHE A 220 1.24 -20.72 4.10
CA PHE A 220 1.89 -21.63 3.15
C PHE A 220 2.89 -22.60 3.80
N VAL A 221 3.50 -22.25 4.95
CA VAL A 221 4.38 -23.17 5.68
C VAL A 221 3.60 -24.39 6.18
N PRO A 222 4.03 -25.63 5.87
CA PRO A 222 3.31 -26.82 6.29
C PRO A 222 3.42 -27.04 7.81
N THR A 223 2.39 -27.66 8.39
CA THR A 223 2.41 -28.05 9.80
C THR A 223 3.52 -29.06 10.05
N MET A 224 4.35 -28.82 11.07
CA MET A 224 5.43 -29.72 11.44
C MET A 224 4.89 -31.13 11.75
N PRO A 225 5.47 -32.20 11.18
CA PRO A 225 5.08 -33.57 11.52
C PRO A 225 5.45 -33.90 12.96
N ALA A 226 4.75 -34.89 13.53
CA ALA A 226 5.03 -35.36 14.88
C ALA A 226 6.45 -35.96 14.97
N LEU A 227 7.09 -35.82 16.13
CA LEU A 227 8.47 -36.26 16.36
C LEU A 227 8.57 -37.79 16.30
N THR A 228 9.49 -38.27 15.47
CA THR A 228 9.81 -39.69 15.28
C THR A 228 11.32 -39.91 15.47
N ARG A 229 11.76 -41.16 15.62
CA ARG A 229 13.18 -41.54 15.63
C ARG A 229 13.52 -42.50 14.49
N CYS A 230 14.76 -42.43 14.00
CA CYS A 230 15.22 -43.22 12.86
C CYS A 230 15.12 -44.75 13.02
N THR A 231 14.96 -45.44 11.89
CA THR A 231 15.07 -46.90 11.76
C THR A 231 16.51 -47.30 11.44
N VAL A 232 17.38 -47.29 12.46
CA VAL A 232 18.76 -47.80 12.32
C VAL A 232 18.75 -49.27 11.94
N GLY A 233 19.67 -49.66 11.04
CA GLY A 233 19.96 -51.06 10.74
C GLY A 233 19.11 -51.68 9.64
N SER A 234 19.18 -51.15 8.42
CA SER A 234 19.05 -51.96 7.20
C SER A 234 19.73 -51.27 6.03
N LYS A 235 20.90 -51.76 5.61
CA LYS A 235 21.35 -51.54 4.22
C LYS A 235 20.32 -52.22 3.32
N PHE A 236 19.90 -51.51 2.27
CA PHE A 236 18.69 -51.79 1.49
C PHE A 236 18.73 -53.11 0.69
N GLN A 237 18.69 -54.26 1.38
CA GLN A 237 18.45 -55.55 0.74
C GLN A 237 16.95 -55.78 0.55
N SER A 238 16.50 -55.48 -0.67
CA SER A 238 15.50 -56.25 -1.44
C SER A 238 14.16 -56.62 -0.77
N SER A 239 13.76 -55.91 0.29
CA SER A 239 12.52 -56.17 1.03
C SER A 239 11.54 -55.00 1.02
N TRP A 240 11.71 -54.07 0.06
CA TRP A 240 10.55 -53.57 -0.67
C TRP A 240 9.98 -54.73 -1.48
N LYS A 241 9.22 -55.61 -0.80
CA LYS A 241 8.18 -56.36 -1.51
C LYS A 241 7.41 -55.34 -2.33
N LYS A 242 7.13 -55.68 -3.59
CA LYS A 242 5.97 -55.11 -4.29
C LYS A 242 4.72 -55.55 -3.51
N GLU A 243 4.45 -54.89 -2.39
CA GLU A 243 3.08 -54.68 -2.01
C GLU A 243 2.45 -54.02 -3.23
N LYS A 244 1.51 -54.74 -3.87
CA LYS A 244 0.58 -54.12 -4.82
C LYS A 244 0.13 -52.81 -4.18
N PRO A 245 -0.03 -51.71 -4.92
CA PRO A 245 -0.61 -50.51 -4.36
C PRO A 245 -1.93 -50.92 -3.71
N GLN A 246 -1.93 -51.01 -2.38
CA GLN A 246 -3.17 -51.16 -1.66
C GLN A 246 -3.87 -49.85 -1.96
N VAL A 247 -4.96 -49.97 -2.70
CA VAL A 247 -5.99 -48.96 -2.73
C VAL A 247 -6.56 -48.95 -1.30
N LEU A 248 -5.82 -48.31 -0.37
CA LEU A 248 -6.47 -47.42 0.56
C LEU A 248 -7.47 -46.64 -0.29
N PRO A 249 -8.74 -46.51 0.16
CA PRO A 249 -9.70 -45.74 -0.60
C PRO A 249 -9.04 -44.41 -0.91
N LYS A 250 -9.23 -43.91 -2.14
CA LYS A 250 -8.92 -42.53 -2.47
C LYS A 250 -9.71 -41.64 -1.51
N LYS A 251 -9.18 -41.40 -0.30
CA LYS A 251 -9.23 -40.09 0.33
C LYS A 251 -8.74 -39.19 -0.79
N LYS A 252 -9.72 -38.52 -1.39
CA LYS A 252 -9.52 -37.59 -2.49
C LYS A 252 -8.32 -36.73 -2.12
N SER A 253 -7.44 -36.49 -3.09
CA SER A 253 -6.57 -35.33 -3.11
C SER A 253 -7.25 -34.10 -2.49
N GLN A 254 -6.52 -33.23 -1.80
CA GLN A 254 -7.09 -32.07 -1.11
C GLN A 254 -6.69 -30.73 -1.75
N ALA A 255 -7.45 -30.06 -2.64
CA ALA A 255 -8.74 -30.40 -3.28
C ALA A 255 -9.85 -30.89 -2.33
N GLY A 256 -9.87 -30.31 -1.13
CA GLY A 256 -10.60 -30.79 0.05
C GLY A 256 -10.17 -30.09 1.34
N MET A 257 -9.01 -29.41 1.35
CA MET A 257 -9.00 -28.07 1.93
C MET A 257 -9.84 -27.18 1.01
N SER A 258 -10.58 -26.25 1.63
CA SER A 258 -11.42 -25.28 0.94
C SER A 258 -10.71 -24.65 -0.27
N ASN A 259 -11.38 -24.62 -1.43
CA ASN A 259 -10.93 -23.87 -2.60
C ASN A 259 -11.05 -22.33 -2.40
N SER A 260 -11.26 -21.84 -1.17
CA SER A 260 -11.28 -20.41 -0.82
C SER A 260 -9.91 -19.76 -0.69
N ASP A 261 -8.85 -20.53 -0.40
CA ASP A 261 -7.58 -19.97 0.10
C ASP A 261 -6.49 -19.85 -0.99
N ASP A 262 -6.83 -20.11 -2.26
CA ASP A 262 -5.91 -19.99 -3.39
C ASP A 262 -6.47 -19.07 -4.49
N LEU A 263 -6.94 -17.88 -4.07
CA LEU A 263 -7.64 -16.93 -4.94
C LEU A 263 -6.80 -16.40 -6.12
N PHE A 264 -5.47 -16.36 -5.98
CA PHE A 264 -4.57 -15.71 -6.97
C PHE A 264 -3.32 -16.54 -7.26
N GLY A 265 -3.08 -16.86 -8.53
CA GLY A 265 -1.85 -17.50 -8.99
C GLY A 265 -0.62 -16.57 -8.91
N ILE A 266 0.58 -17.14 -8.92
CA ILE A 266 1.85 -16.39 -8.79
C ILE A 266 1.94 -15.17 -9.76
N PRO A 267 1.58 -15.28 -11.06
CA PRO A 267 1.62 -14.12 -11.96
C PRO A 267 0.69 -12.97 -11.55
N GLN A 268 -0.47 -13.26 -10.94
CA GLN A 268 -1.40 -12.24 -10.45
C GLN A 268 -0.84 -11.51 -9.21
N LEU A 269 -0.05 -12.21 -8.38
CA LEU A 269 0.65 -11.59 -7.25
C LEU A 269 1.77 -10.65 -7.73
N TYR A 270 2.49 -10.99 -8.82
CA TYR A 270 3.45 -10.08 -9.45
C TYR A 270 2.77 -8.84 -10.07
N VAL A 271 1.60 -8.99 -10.70
CA VAL A 271 0.81 -7.83 -11.17
C VAL A 271 0.45 -6.90 -10.01
N ARG A 272 0.05 -7.44 -8.86
CA ARG A 272 -0.24 -6.64 -7.65
C ARG A 272 1.00 -5.88 -7.15
N ILE A 273 2.16 -6.54 -7.08
CA ILE A 273 3.44 -5.90 -6.70
C ILE A 273 3.80 -4.76 -7.66
N ASN A 274 3.73 -5.00 -8.98
CA ASN A 274 4.00 -3.97 -9.99
C ASN A 274 3.01 -2.81 -9.88
N THR A 275 1.73 -3.10 -9.65
CA THR A 275 0.66 -2.11 -9.49
C THR A 275 0.91 -1.20 -8.28
N LEU A 276 1.28 -1.76 -7.13
CA LEU A 276 1.63 -0.97 -5.94
C LEU A 276 2.90 -0.12 -6.17
N ARG A 277 3.90 -0.64 -6.90
CA ARG A 277 5.12 0.12 -7.24
C ARG A 277 4.83 1.25 -8.24
N HIS A 278 3.89 1.06 -9.16
CA HIS A 278 3.41 2.12 -10.04
C HIS A 278 2.66 3.20 -9.25
N LEU A 279 1.71 2.82 -8.39
CA LEU A 279 1.00 3.74 -7.49
C LEU A 279 1.97 4.62 -6.67
N CYS A 280 2.99 4.04 -6.02
CA CYS A 280 4.04 4.84 -5.35
C CYS A 280 4.64 5.89 -6.28
N THR A 281 5.02 5.49 -7.50
CA THR A 281 5.78 6.33 -8.43
C THR A 281 4.93 7.49 -8.97
N GLU A 282 3.66 7.24 -9.28
CA GLU A 282 2.75 8.28 -9.76
C GLU A 282 2.32 9.24 -8.63
N LEU A 283 2.09 8.74 -7.41
CA LEU A 283 1.82 9.61 -6.26
C LEU A 283 3.04 10.49 -5.90
N GLU A 284 4.26 9.95 -5.96
CA GLU A 284 5.52 10.72 -5.87
C GLU A 284 5.62 11.82 -6.95
N ILE A 285 5.07 11.60 -8.16
CA ILE A 285 5.04 12.60 -9.25
C ILE A 285 3.97 13.66 -8.99
N MET A 286 2.73 13.26 -8.68
CA MET A 286 1.61 14.16 -8.40
C MET A 286 1.93 15.09 -7.23
N GLN A 287 2.48 14.57 -6.12
CA GLN A 287 2.88 15.38 -4.96
C GLN A 287 3.90 16.47 -5.34
N ARG A 288 4.91 16.14 -6.16
CA ARG A 288 5.88 17.12 -6.65
C ARG A 288 5.27 18.15 -7.61
N ARG A 289 4.28 17.77 -8.42
CA ARG A 289 3.54 18.71 -9.28
C ARG A 289 2.74 19.71 -8.45
N VAL A 290 1.94 19.22 -7.50
CA VAL A 290 1.15 20.06 -6.58
C VAL A 290 2.05 21.04 -5.83
N ALA A 291 3.17 20.56 -5.27
CA ALA A 291 4.15 21.40 -4.58
C ALA A 291 4.75 22.50 -5.47
N THR A 292 5.05 22.17 -6.74
CA THR A 292 5.61 23.12 -7.71
C THR A 292 4.58 24.19 -8.09
N ASN A 293 3.32 23.80 -8.35
CA ASN A 293 2.26 24.73 -8.73
C ASN A 293 1.97 25.76 -7.62
N LEU A 294 1.91 25.33 -6.36
CA LEU A 294 1.63 26.20 -5.21
C LEU A 294 2.78 27.15 -4.89
N ARG A 295 4.03 26.73 -5.14
CA ARG A 295 5.22 27.60 -5.07
C ARG A 295 5.19 28.67 -6.15
N ASN A 296 4.79 28.31 -7.37
CA ASN A 296 4.69 29.24 -8.50
C ASN A 296 3.55 30.26 -8.34
N ALA A 297 2.47 29.89 -7.62
CA ALA A 297 1.32 30.76 -7.33
C ALA A 297 1.60 31.92 -6.33
N GLY A 298 2.86 32.17 -5.96
CA GLY A 298 3.25 33.38 -5.20
C GLY A 298 2.90 33.36 -3.71
N SER A 299 2.66 32.19 -3.11
CA SER A 299 2.39 32.06 -1.68
C SER A 299 3.64 32.32 -0.83
N ALA A 300 3.89 33.59 -0.48
CA ALA A 300 5.09 34.04 0.23
C ALA A 300 5.27 33.51 1.68
N ASN A 301 4.30 32.74 2.21
CA ASN A 301 4.33 32.15 3.56
C ASN A 301 4.71 30.65 3.59
N VAL A 302 5.24 30.09 2.49
CA VAL A 302 5.48 28.64 2.33
C VAL A 302 6.50 28.04 3.33
N GLU A 303 7.38 28.83 3.95
CA GLU A 303 8.41 28.31 4.86
C GLU A 303 7.83 27.56 6.08
N ASN A 304 6.64 27.93 6.57
CA ASN A 304 5.98 27.26 7.70
C ASN A 304 4.98 26.14 7.31
N ASN A 305 4.50 26.10 6.06
CA ASN A 305 3.53 25.09 5.58
C ASN A 305 4.14 23.99 4.69
N SER A 306 5.43 24.10 4.34
CA SER A 306 6.22 23.09 3.63
C SER A 306 6.02 21.66 4.18
N ASN A 307 6.09 21.51 5.50
CA ASN A 307 5.94 20.24 6.23
C ASN A 307 4.57 19.53 6.07
N GLY A 308 3.53 20.23 5.61
CA GLY A 308 2.23 19.62 5.30
C GLY A 308 2.10 19.21 3.83
N LEU A 309 2.77 19.95 2.94
CA LEU A 309 2.73 19.75 1.49
C LEU A 309 3.54 18.53 1.04
N GLU A 310 4.62 18.22 1.77
CA GLU A 310 5.41 17.00 1.57
C GLU A 310 4.70 15.71 2.01
N LYS A 311 3.43 15.77 2.47
CA LYS A 311 2.73 14.64 3.11
C LYS A 311 1.38 14.28 2.52
N ILE A 312 1.06 14.81 1.33
CA ILE A 312 -0.25 14.67 0.67
C ILE A 312 -0.66 13.21 0.47
N PHE A 313 0.29 12.30 0.21
CA PHE A 313 0.04 10.88 -0.03
C PHE A 313 0.88 9.92 0.84
N ASP A 314 1.44 10.42 1.96
CA ASP A 314 2.36 9.64 2.81
C ASP A 314 1.77 8.29 3.24
N SER A 315 0.51 8.27 3.65
CA SER A 315 -0.15 7.05 4.14
C SER A 315 -0.29 6.02 3.01
N SER A 316 -0.76 6.44 1.83
CA SER A 316 -0.89 5.55 0.66
C SER A 316 0.46 5.04 0.16
N MET A 317 1.48 5.91 0.10
CA MET A 317 2.83 5.51 -0.32
C MET A 317 3.44 4.51 0.67
N ALA A 318 3.34 4.75 1.98
CA ALA A 318 3.80 3.82 3.01
C ALA A 318 3.04 2.48 2.95
N ALA A 319 1.71 2.51 2.80
CA ALA A 319 0.88 1.32 2.67
C ALA A 319 1.18 0.52 1.39
N CYS A 320 1.54 1.18 0.29
CA CYS A 320 1.99 0.52 -0.94
C CYS A 320 3.30 -0.23 -0.72
N LEU A 321 4.30 0.39 -0.06
CA LEU A 321 5.58 -0.26 0.27
C LEU A 321 5.40 -1.45 1.22
N GLU A 322 4.60 -1.29 2.28
CA GLU A 322 4.22 -2.38 3.18
C GLU A 322 3.48 -3.50 2.43
N GLY A 323 2.58 -3.14 1.51
CA GLY A 323 1.87 -4.07 0.65
C GLY A 323 2.79 -4.85 -0.29
N ILE A 324 3.77 -4.19 -0.92
CA ILE A 324 4.79 -4.85 -1.73
C ILE A 324 5.56 -5.86 -0.89
N GLN A 325 6.02 -5.49 0.30
CA GLN A 325 6.76 -6.39 1.19
C GLN A 325 5.92 -7.60 1.62
N GLN A 326 4.67 -7.40 2.02
CA GLN A 326 3.79 -8.49 2.46
C GLN A 326 3.38 -9.43 1.32
N ILE A 327 3.09 -8.89 0.14
CA ILE A 327 2.77 -9.71 -1.04
C ILE A 327 4.03 -10.43 -1.53
N SER A 328 5.21 -9.80 -1.47
CA SER A 328 6.50 -10.42 -1.76
C SER A 328 6.76 -11.63 -0.86
N GLU A 329 6.68 -11.46 0.47
CA GLU A 329 6.83 -12.55 1.43
C GLU A 329 5.80 -13.65 1.18
N ALA A 330 4.50 -13.32 1.11
CA ALA A 330 3.45 -14.31 0.87
C ALA A 330 3.66 -15.09 -0.44
N THR A 331 4.07 -14.41 -1.52
CA THR A 331 4.41 -15.02 -2.80
C THR A 331 5.60 -15.96 -2.68
N ALA A 332 6.65 -15.55 -1.96
CA ALA A 332 7.84 -16.36 -1.75
C ALA A 332 7.52 -17.68 -1.04
N TYR A 333 6.85 -17.62 0.11
CA TYR A 333 6.46 -18.83 0.84
C TYR A 333 5.48 -19.71 0.03
N LYS A 334 4.62 -19.12 -0.80
CA LYS A 334 3.77 -19.86 -1.73
C LYS A 334 4.57 -20.58 -2.81
N VAL A 335 5.55 -19.92 -3.43
CA VAL A 335 6.43 -20.57 -4.42
C VAL A 335 7.14 -21.76 -3.76
N ILE A 336 7.81 -21.56 -2.63
CA ILE A 336 8.62 -22.60 -1.98
C ILE A 336 7.77 -23.76 -1.44
N PHE A 337 6.77 -23.48 -0.60
CA PHE A 337 6.07 -24.52 0.16
C PHE A 337 4.84 -25.10 -0.55
N ARG A 338 4.32 -24.44 -1.59
CA ARG A 338 3.17 -24.95 -2.39
C ARG A 338 3.61 -25.38 -3.78
N ASN A 339 4.25 -24.49 -4.55
CA ASN A 339 4.59 -24.77 -5.95
C ASN A 339 5.84 -25.67 -6.12
N LEU A 340 6.80 -25.58 -5.19
CA LEU A 340 8.00 -26.43 -5.16
C LEU A 340 7.92 -27.57 -4.12
N SER A 341 6.73 -27.81 -3.56
CA SER A 341 6.49 -28.85 -2.54
C SER A 341 6.93 -30.24 -2.98
N ASN A 342 6.78 -30.60 -4.25
CA ASN A 342 7.18 -31.88 -4.81
C ASN A 342 8.71 -32.09 -4.82
N VAL A 343 9.49 -31.04 -5.06
CA VAL A 343 10.97 -31.11 -5.07
C VAL A 343 11.57 -30.87 -3.69
N LEU A 344 10.96 -29.98 -2.89
CA LEU A 344 11.41 -29.67 -1.53
C LEU A 344 10.90 -30.70 -0.51
N TRP A 345 9.58 -30.80 -0.32
CA TRP A 345 8.97 -31.54 0.77
C TRP A 345 8.83 -33.04 0.50
N GLU A 346 8.55 -33.42 -0.76
CA GLU A 346 8.42 -34.82 -1.18
C GLU A 346 9.71 -35.40 -1.77
N GLY A 347 10.64 -34.55 -2.23
CA GLY A 347 11.90 -34.94 -2.86
C GLY A 347 13.12 -34.88 -1.95
N LEU A 348 13.51 -33.67 -1.51
CA LEU A 348 14.81 -33.41 -0.88
C LEU A 348 15.11 -34.30 0.33
N TYR A 349 16.20 -35.05 0.26
CA TYR A 349 16.72 -36.04 1.21
C TYR A 349 15.78 -37.22 1.56
N VAL A 350 14.73 -37.46 0.78
CA VAL A 350 13.81 -38.58 1.02
C VAL A 350 14.47 -39.91 0.63
N GLY A 351 14.51 -40.86 1.57
CA GLY A 351 15.16 -42.16 1.38
C GLY A 351 16.65 -42.11 1.71
N GLU A 352 17.51 -42.17 0.69
CA GLU A 352 18.96 -42.06 0.86
C GLU A 352 19.41 -40.63 0.49
N PRO A 353 19.91 -39.82 1.45
CA PRO A 353 20.21 -38.40 1.22
C PRO A 353 21.15 -38.12 0.03
N ALA A 354 22.14 -38.98 -0.20
CA ALA A 354 23.06 -38.87 -1.34
C ALA A 354 22.39 -39.03 -2.72
N SER A 355 21.21 -39.65 -2.79
CA SER A 355 20.45 -39.87 -4.04
C SER A 355 19.38 -38.81 -4.31
N ALA A 356 19.00 -38.03 -3.29
CA ALA A 356 17.88 -37.10 -3.30
C ALA A 356 18.36 -35.69 -2.91
N ARG A 357 19.33 -35.16 -3.65
CA ARG A 357 20.04 -33.89 -3.40
C ARG A 357 19.26 -32.68 -3.90
N ILE A 358 19.79 -31.47 -3.68
CA ILE A 358 19.07 -30.19 -3.91
C ILE A 358 18.91 -29.77 -5.38
N GLU A 359 19.65 -30.34 -6.33
CA GLU A 359 19.69 -29.89 -7.73
C GLU A 359 18.32 -29.80 -8.43
N PRO A 360 17.35 -30.72 -8.22
CA PRO A 360 16.00 -30.60 -8.79
C PRO A 360 15.25 -29.36 -8.29
N MET A 361 15.50 -28.94 -7.04
CA MET A 361 14.96 -27.71 -6.47
C MET A 361 15.69 -26.48 -7.04
N LEU A 362 17.02 -26.51 -7.15
CA LEU A 362 17.79 -25.40 -7.74
C LEU A 362 17.35 -25.11 -9.17
N LYS A 363 17.24 -26.13 -10.03
CA LYS A 363 16.77 -25.99 -11.41
C LYS A 363 15.35 -25.42 -11.50
N LYS A 364 14.49 -25.72 -10.53
CA LYS A 364 13.13 -25.19 -10.51
C LYS A 364 13.06 -23.78 -9.91
N LEU A 365 13.95 -23.42 -8.99
CA LEU A 365 14.15 -22.05 -8.52
C LEU A 365 14.67 -21.14 -9.64
N GLU A 366 15.69 -21.58 -10.38
CA GLU A 366 16.25 -20.88 -11.55
C GLU A 366 15.14 -20.46 -12.54
N GLN A 367 14.27 -21.40 -12.93
CA GLN A 367 13.10 -21.11 -13.78
C GLN A 367 12.11 -20.10 -13.17
N ASN A 368 11.99 -20.04 -11.84
CA ASN A 368 11.16 -19.02 -11.19
C ASN A 368 11.88 -17.66 -11.16
N LEU A 369 13.21 -17.63 -11.03
CA LEU A 369 14.03 -16.42 -11.09
C LEU A 369 14.05 -15.80 -12.49
N GLU A 370 14.05 -16.62 -13.55
CA GLU A 370 13.82 -16.17 -14.93
C GLU A 370 12.45 -15.49 -15.06
N VAL A 371 11.37 -16.15 -14.61
CA VAL A 371 10.02 -15.58 -14.64
C VAL A 371 9.92 -14.30 -13.81
N ILE A 372 10.56 -14.22 -12.63
CA ILE A 372 10.62 -12.99 -11.81
C ILE A 372 11.37 -11.88 -12.56
N SER A 373 12.47 -12.22 -13.23
CA SER A 373 13.25 -11.27 -14.02
C SER A 373 12.42 -10.65 -15.14
N ASP A 374 11.69 -11.49 -15.88
CA ASP A 374 10.79 -11.06 -16.96
C ASP A 374 9.56 -10.29 -16.47
N THR A 375 8.99 -10.63 -15.30
CA THR A 375 7.64 -10.18 -14.89
C THR A 375 7.59 -9.08 -13.84
N VAL A 376 8.56 -9.01 -12.94
CA VAL A 376 8.56 -8.06 -11.82
C VAL A 376 9.35 -6.80 -12.19
N ASN A 377 8.83 -5.63 -11.82
CA ASN A 377 9.46 -4.33 -12.05
C ASN A 377 10.86 -4.25 -11.40
N ASP A 378 11.85 -3.70 -12.13
CA ASP A 378 13.27 -3.65 -11.72
C ASP A 378 13.48 -3.13 -10.29
N ARG A 379 12.73 -2.09 -9.89
CA ARG A 379 12.88 -1.40 -8.59
C ARG A 379 12.51 -2.27 -7.39
N VAL A 380 11.74 -3.35 -7.59
CA VAL A 380 11.29 -4.27 -6.53
C VAL A 380 11.70 -5.73 -6.77
N ARG A 381 12.25 -6.05 -7.94
CA ARG A 381 12.74 -7.40 -8.29
C ARG A 381 13.70 -7.95 -7.23
N ALA A 382 14.69 -7.16 -6.82
CA ALA A 382 15.66 -7.57 -5.81
C ALA A 382 15.01 -7.94 -4.46
N TRP A 383 13.90 -7.28 -4.08
CA TRP A 383 13.18 -7.59 -2.85
C TRP A 383 12.44 -8.94 -2.97
N VAL A 384 11.77 -9.18 -4.11
CA VAL A 384 11.10 -10.45 -4.39
C VAL A 384 12.08 -11.63 -4.43
N ILE A 385 13.24 -11.46 -5.07
CA ILE A 385 14.32 -12.46 -5.08
C ILE A 385 14.87 -12.69 -3.66
N THR A 386 15.03 -11.63 -2.87
CA THR A 386 15.48 -11.72 -1.46
C THR A 386 14.49 -12.51 -0.60
N ASP A 387 13.18 -12.34 -0.78
CA ASP A 387 12.18 -13.10 -0.02
C ASP A 387 12.07 -14.56 -0.50
N ILE A 388 12.21 -14.82 -1.81
CA ILE A 388 12.34 -16.18 -2.36
C ILE A 388 13.57 -16.90 -1.77
N MET A 389 14.70 -16.20 -1.64
CA MET A 389 15.90 -16.72 -0.99
C MET A 389 15.65 -17.08 0.49
N LYS A 390 15.10 -16.15 1.28
CA LYS A 390 14.74 -16.41 2.68
C LYS A 390 13.81 -17.62 2.82
N ALA A 391 12.74 -17.66 2.02
CA ALA A 391 11.80 -18.78 2.04
C ALA A 391 12.48 -20.11 1.63
N SER A 392 13.47 -20.08 0.74
CA SER A 392 14.26 -21.26 0.34
C SER A 392 15.16 -21.76 1.47
N PHE A 393 15.81 -20.85 2.22
CA PHE A 393 16.61 -21.21 3.40
C PHE A 393 15.73 -21.79 4.52
N ASP A 394 14.57 -21.15 4.79
CA ASP A 394 13.54 -21.66 5.70
C ASP A 394 13.04 -23.05 5.28
N GLY A 395 12.83 -23.26 3.97
CA GLY A 395 12.43 -24.54 3.41
C GLY A 395 13.46 -25.64 3.64
N LEU A 396 14.74 -25.33 3.41
CA LEU A 396 15.85 -26.25 3.66
C LEU A 396 15.97 -26.59 5.16
N LEU A 397 15.88 -25.60 6.05
CA LEU A 397 15.86 -25.83 7.51
C LEU A 397 14.67 -26.70 7.94
N LEU A 398 13.48 -26.43 7.41
CA LEU A 398 12.29 -27.21 7.73
C LEU A 398 12.40 -28.67 7.23
N VAL A 399 13.03 -28.90 6.07
CA VAL A 399 13.34 -30.26 5.57
C VAL A 399 14.34 -30.99 6.48
N LEU A 400 15.40 -30.31 6.93
CA LEU A 400 16.45 -30.90 7.78
C LEU A 400 15.99 -31.19 9.22
N LEU A 401 15.22 -30.30 9.82
CA LEU A 401 14.82 -30.36 11.24
C LEU A 401 13.39 -30.89 11.44
N SER A 402 12.56 -30.88 10.41
CA SER A 402 11.13 -31.20 10.52
C SER A 402 10.60 -31.99 9.32
N GLY A 403 11.44 -32.57 8.47
CA GLY A 403 11.01 -33.25 7.25
C GLY A 403 10.33 -34.62 7.43
N GLY A 404 10.12 -35.09 8.66
CA GLY A 404 9.43 -36.36 8.96
C GLY A 404 10.29 -37.64 8.77
N PRO A 405 9.70 -38.82 9.02
CA PRO A 405 10.44 -40.09 9.19
C PRO A 405 11.08 -40.66 7.91
N SER A 406 10.87 -40.04 6.75
CA SER A 406 11.47 -40.44 5.47
C SER A 406 12.91 -39.94 5.27
N ARG A 407 13.42 -39.14 6.22
CA ARG A 407 14.74 -38.49 6.18
C ARG A 407 15.58 -38.89 7.39
N ALA A 408 16.78 -39.39 7.12
CA ALA A 408 17.72 -39.85 8.14
C ALA A 408 19.17 -39.52 7.71
N PHE A 409 19.91 -38.79 8.54
CA PHE A 409 21.23 -38.26 8.24
C PHE A 409 22.31 -38.89 9.14
N SER A 410 23.38 -39.39 8.54
CA SER A 410 24.62 -39.78 9.23
C SER A 410 25.54 -38.58 9.48
N LEU A 411 26.73 -38.81 10.05
CA LEU A 411 27.78 -37.77 10.13
C LEU A 411 28.45 -37.51 8.78
N GLN A 412 28.51 -38.51 7.89
CA GLN A 412 29.13 -38.39 6.56
C GLN A 412 28.28 -37.50 5.64
N ASP A 413 26.96 -37.51 5.83
CA ASP A 413 26.01 -36.65 5.10
C ASP A 413 26.19 -35.15 5.41
N SER A 414 26.89 -34.77 6.48
CA SER A 414 27.05 -33.37 6.86
C SER A 414 27.74 -32.51 5.80
N GLN A 415 28.75 -33.05 5.11
CA GLN A 415 29.48 -32.31 4.08
C GLN A 415 28.60 -31.98 2.87
N MET A 416 27.84 -32.97 2.38
CA MET A 416 26.96 -32.77 1.23
C MET A 416 25.80 -31.81 1.53
N ILE A 417 25.30 -31.75 2.77
CA ILE A 417 24.28 -30.76 3.17
C ILE A 417 24.85 -29.34 3.11
N GLU A 418 26.12 -29.14 3.50
CA GLU A 418 26.79 -27.84 3.35
C GLU A 418 27.09 -27.47 1.90
N ASP A 419 27.41 -28.46 1.06
CA ASP A 419 27.62 -28.26 -0.37
C ASP A 419 26.31 -27.93 -1.10
N ASP A 420 25.18 -28.55 -0.70
CA ASP A 420 23.83 -28.20 -1.16
C ASP A 420 23.44 -26.79 -0.73
N PHE A 421 23.74 -26.40 0.52
CA PHE A 421 23.49 -25.05 0.99
C PHE A 421 24.36 -24.01 0.27
N ARG A 422 25.63 -24.33 -0.03
CA ARG A 422 26.50 -23.46 -0.84
C ARG A 422 25.91 -23.24 -2.23
N SER A 423 25.55 -24.33 -2.91
CA SER A 423 24.91 -24.31 -4.23
C SER A 423 23.62 -23.48 -4.25
N LEU A 424 22.83 -23.52 -3.16
CA LEU A 424 21.65 -22.67 -3.00
C LEU A 424 21.99 -21.19 -2.85
N LYS A 425 23.06 -20.82 -2.12
CA LYS A 425 23.52 -19.42 -2.05
C LYS A 425 24.06 -18.95 -3.40
N ASP A 426 24.84 -19.79 -4.07
CA ASP A 426 25.50 -19.46 -5.33
C ASP A 426 24.47 -19.19 -6.45
N LEU A 427 23.32 -19.90 -6.44
CA LEU A 427 22.17 -19.61 -7.30
C LEU A 427 21.62 -18.18 -7.14
N PHE A 428 21.51 -17.68 -5.91
CA PHE A 428 21.00 -16.31 -5.66
C PHE A 428 22.08 -15.23 -5.85
N TRP A 429 23.36 -15.59 -5.75
CA TRP A 429 24.48 -14.72 -6.11
C TRP A 429 24.63 -14.56 -7.63
N ALA A 430 24.33 -15.61 -8.40
CA ALA A 430 24.31 -15.64 -9.86
C ALA A 430 25.57 -15.01 -10.50
N ASN A 431 26.75 -15.42 -10.04
CA ASN A 431 28.06 -14.91 -10.50
C ASN A 431 28.29 -13.39 -10.36
N GLY A 432 27.47 -12.71 -9.55
CA GLY A 432 27.51 -11.26 -9.36
C GLY A 432 26.35 -10.50 -10.01
N ASP A 433 25.57 -11.15 -10.88
CA ASP A 433 24.38 -10.56 -11.52
C ASP A 433 23.13 -10.62 -10.63
N GLY A 434 23.20 -11.33 -9.50
CA GLY A 434 22.09 -11.56 -8.57
C GLY A 434 22.09 -10.64 -7.33
N LEU A 435 21.88 -11.24 -6.15
CA LEU A 435 21.92 -10.53 -4.87
C LEU A 435 23.37 -10.32 -4.41
N SER A 436 23.61 -9.26 -3.64
CA SER A 436 24.92 -9.01 -3.05
C SER A 436 25.26 -10.04 -1.97
N ASN A 437 26.55 -10.41 -1.89
CA ASN A 437 27.03 -11.36 -0.88
C ASN A 437 26.67 -10.94 0.55
N ASP A 438 26.75 -9.64 0.87
CA ASP A 438 26.37 -9.12 2.20
C ASP A 438 24.89 -9.39 2.53
N SER A 439 23.99 -9.31 1.54
CA SER A 439 22.56 -9.58 1.72
C SER A 439 22.30 -11.08 1.92
N ILE A 440 22.93 -11.91 1.08
CA ILE A 440 22.86 -13.38 1.18
C ILE A 440 23.41 -13.83 2.54
N ASP A 441 24.58 -13.32 2.94
CA ASP A 441 25.23 -13.71 4.17
C ASP A 441 24.46 -13.24 5.41
N LYS A 442 23.90 -12.03 5.40
CA LYS A 442 23.00 -11.53 6.46
C LYS A 442 21.78 -12.42 6.67
N HIS A 443 21.21 -12.97 5.60
CA HIS A 443 20.03 -13.84 5.69
C HIS A 443 20.38 -15.33 5.87
N SER A 444 21.67 -15.70 5.79
CA SER A 444 22.17 -17.06 5.97
C SER A 444 22.52 -17.46 7.41
N SER A 445 22.52 -16.52 8.36
CA SER A 445 23.11 -16.70 9.71
C SER A 445 22.59 -17.96 10.43
N THR A 446 21.27 -18.08 10.57
CA THR A 446 20.61 -19.23 11.22
C THR A 446 21.01 -20.56 10.57
N MET A 447 21.16 -20.60 9.24
CA MET A 447 21.62 -21.82 8.57
C MET A 447 23.08 -22.14 8.90
N LYS A 448 23.98 -21.14 8.83
CA LYS A 448 25.39 -21.28 9.19
C LYS A 448 25.60 -21.73 10.63
N GLU A 449 24.69 -21.34 11.53
CA GLU A 449 24.70 -21.68 12.96
C GLU A 449 24.14 -23.08 13.24
N VAL A 450 23.12 -23.53 12.50
CA VAL A 450 22.48 -24.85 12.65
C VAL A 450 23.27 -25.97 11.97
N LEU A 451 23.87 -25.74 10.80
CA LEU A 451 24.59 -26.77 10.02
C LEU A 451 25.69 -27.52 10.80
N PRO A 452 26.52 -26.87 11.64
CA PRO A 452 27.51 -27.55 12.48
C PRO A 452 26.94 -28.63 13.42
N LEU A 453 25.65 -28.57 13.79
CA LEU A 453 25.01 -29.64 14.55
C LEU A 453 24.98 -30.97 13.77
N PHE A 454 24.90 -30.92 12.44
CA PHE A 454 24.92 -32.14 11.61
C PHE A 454 26.30 -32.81 11.58
N ARG A 455 27.38 -32.05 11.77
CA ARG A 455 28.77 -32.52 11.92
C ARG A 455 29.12 -33.02 13.33
N THR A 456 28.44 -32.52 14.36
CA THR A 456 28.74 -32.85 15.77
C THR A 456 28.35 -34.30 16.05
N ASP A 457 29.20 -35.04 16.79
CA ASP A 457 28.93 -36.42 17.17
C ASP A 457 27.71 -36.54 18.11
N THR A 458 27.08 -37.71 18.11
CA THR A 458 25.82 -37.91 18.81
C THR A 458 25.94 -37.87 20.32
N VAL A 459 27.06 -38.30 20.90
CA VAL A 459 27.27 -38.27 22.35
C VAL A 459 27.35 -36.80 22.81
N SER A 460 28.18 -35.99 22.16
CA SER A 460 28.27 -34.55 22.42
C SER A 460 26.95 -33.82 22.19
N LEU A 461 26.18 -34.17 21.15
CA LEU A 461 24.85 -33.59 20.92
C LEU A 461 23.86 -33.94 22.04
N ILE A 462 23.87 -35.18 22.54
CA ILE A 462 23.02 -35.62 23.66
C ILE A 462 23.43 -34.92 24.96
N GLU A 463 24.72 -34.71 25.20
CA GLU A 463 25.22 -33.99 26.38
C GLU A 463 24.87 -32.51 26.33
N ARG A 464 25.10 -31.84 25.19
CA ARG A 464 24.67 -30.45 24.94
C ARG A 464 23.16 -30.28 25.11
N PHE A 465 22.35 -31.21 24.58
CA PHE A 465 20.90 -31.20 24.78
C PHE A 465 20.51 -31.30 26.26
N LYS A 466 21.13 -32.21 27.03
CA LYS A 466 20.86 -32.34 28.47
C LYS A 466 21.24 -31.07 29.23
N HIS A 467 22.36 -30.43 28.89
CA HIS A 467 22.80 -29.18 29.52
C HIS A 467 21.77 -28.07 29.34
N LEU A 468 21.39 -27.80 28.08
CA LEU A 468 20.43 -26.74 27.74
C LEU A 468 19.04 -27.00 28.34
N MET A 469 18.63 -28.28 28.45
CA MET A 469 17.39 -28.65 29.16
C MET A 469 17.46 -28.44 30.68
N LEU A 470 18.63 -28.62 31.31
CA LEU A 470 18.84 -28.32 32.73
C LEU A 470 18.83 -26.82 33.01
N GLU A 471 19.39 -26.01 32.11
CA GLU A 471 19.35 -24.55 32.19
C GLU A 471 17.93 -24.02 31.97
N SER A 472 17.21 -24.55 30.96
CA SER A 472 15.87 -24.08 30.59
C SER A 472 14.75 -24.54 31.53
N CYS A 473 14.87 -25.72 32.15
CA CYS A 473 13.82 -26.32 32.98
C CYS A 473 14.23 -26.51 34.46
N GLY A 474 15.43 -26.06 34.83
CA GLY A 474 15.94 -26.12 36.19
C GLY A 474 16.19 -27.55 36.72
N PRO A 475 16.39 -27.70 38.05
CA PRO A 475 16.78 -28.97 38.66
C PRO A 475 15.81 -30.14 38.45
N SER A 476 14.54 -29.88 38.10
CA SER A 476 13.53 -30.90 37.83
C SER A 476 13.89 -31.80 36.64
N ALA A 477 14.57 -31.24 35.63
CA ALA A 477 15.02 -31.96 34.45
C ALA A 477 16.09 -33.05 34.74
N LYS A 478 16.67 -33.10 35.95
CA LYS A 478 17.61 -34.15 36.37
C LYS A 478 16.98 -35.55 36.44
N TYR A 479 15.68 -35.64 36.71
CA TYR A 479 14.98 -36.93 36.90
C TYR A 479 14.14 -37.35 35.69
N LYS A 480 13.57 -36.36 34.97
CA LYS A 480 12.81 -36.59 33.74
C LYS A 480 12.92 -35.35 32.86
N LEU A 481 13.52 -35.50 31.69
CA LEU A 481 13.57 -34.43 30.68
C LEU A 481 12.15 -34.22 30.12
N PRO A 482 11.54 -33.03 30.24
CA PRO A 482 10.30 -32.72 29.56
C PRO A 482 10.54 -32.59 28.05
N LEU A 483 9.49 -32.74 27.24
CA LEU A 483 9.60 -32.43 25.81
C LEU A 483 9.76 -30.91 25.67
N PRO A 484 10.78 -30.38 24.98
CA PRO A 484 10.95 -28.95 24.80
C PRO A 484 9.78 -28.37 23.99
N PRO A 485 9.35 -27.13 24.28
CA PRO A 485 8.36 -26.45 23.45
C PRO A 485 8.92 -26.31 22.03
N THR A 486 8.09 -26.55 21.02
CA THR A 486 8.48 -26.25 19.64
C THR A 486 8.34 -24.75 19.41
N SER A 487 9.45 -24.02 19.42
CA SER A 487 9.45 -22.64 18.92
C SER A 487 9.39 -22.65 17.38
N ALA A 488 9.04 -21.50 16.81
CA ALA A 488 9.01 -21.29 15.36
C ALA A 488 10.33 -20.68 14.83
N GLN A 489 11.41 -20.75 15.61
CA GLN A 489 12.73 -20.24 15.27
C GLN A 489 13.75 -21.37 15.49
N TRP A 490 14.75 -21.43 14.62
CA TRP A 490 15.83 -22.42 14.72
C TRP A 490 17.07 -21.76 15.29
N ASP A 491 17.69 -22.35 16.29
CA ASP A 491 18.87 -21.82 16.97
C ASP A 491 19.69 -22.97 17.57
N PRO A 492 21.03 -23.00 17.43
CA PRO A 492 21.84 -24.13 17.91
C PRO A 492 21.94 -24.23 19.44
N THR A 493 21.47 -23.23 20.18
CA THR A 493 21.32 -23.23 21.65
C THR A 493 19.89 -23.55 22.09
N GLU A 494 18.92 -23.65 21.17
CA GLU A 494 17.55 -24.08 21.49
C GLU A 494 17.47 -25.63 21.61
N PRO A 495 16.95 -26.18 22.73
CA PRO A 495 16.83 -27.62 22.90
C PRO A 495 15.97 -28.32 21.83
N ASN A 496 14.91 -27.68 21.33
CA ASN A 496 14.03 -28.28 20.31
C ASN A 496 14.73 -28.46 18.96
N THR A 497 15.59 -27.52 18.55
CA THR A 497 16.46 -27.64 17.37
C THR A 497 17.41 -28.83 17.50
N ILE A 498 18.11 -28.99 18.63
CA ILE A 498 19.00 -30.15 18.83
C ILE A 498 18.22 -31.47 18.90
N LEU A 499 17.06 -31.48 19.56
CA LEU A 499 16.18 -32.65 19.62
C LEU A 499 15.77 -33.11 18.22
N ARG A 500 15.50 -32.16 17.32
CA ARG A 500 15.14 -32.41 15.92
C ARG A 500 16.29 -32.98 15.10
N VAL A 501 17.52 -32.47 15.27
CA VAL A 501 18.74 -33.09 14.69
C VAL A 501 18.89 -34.53 15.18
N LEU A 502 18.68 -34.80 16.48
CA LEU A 502 18.71 -36.17 17.03
C LEU A 502 17.58 -37.06 16.47
N CYS A 503 16.38 -36.53 16.23
CA CYS A 503 15.25 -37.27 15.64
C CYS A 503 15.58 -37.80 14.24
N HIS A 504 16.26 -36.98 13.43
CA HIS A 504 16.72 -37.33 12.09
C HIS A 504 18.13 -37.96 12.05
N ARG A 505 18.79 -38.20 13.19
CA ARG A 505 20.13 -38.82 13.22
C ARG A 505 20.02 -40.33 12.95
N ASN A 506 20.70 -40.80 11.90
CA ASN A 506 20.72 -42.21 11.51
C ASN A 506 21.75 -43.03 12.31
N ASP A 507 21.59 -43.11 13.63
CA ASP A 507 22.46 -43.90 14.49
C ASP A 507 21.74 -44.58 15.67
N GLU A 508 22.40 -45.58 16.25
CA GLU A 508 21.86 -46.32 17.38
C GLU A 508 21.73 -45.47 18.63
N GLU A 509 22.64 -44.51 18.85
CA GLU A 509 22.74 -43.79 20.12
C GLU A 509 21.61 -42.77 20.29
N ALA A 510 21.35 -41.94 19.28
CA ALA A 510 20.18 -41.05 19.27
C ALA A 510 18.89 -41.87 19.30
N THR A 511 18.80 -42.95 18.51
CA THR A 511 17.62 -43.82 18.48
C THR A 511 17.34 -44.49 19.83
N ARG A 512 18.38 -44.87 20.58
CA ARG A 512 18.30 -45.44 21.93
C ARG A 512 17.94 -44.38 22.97
N PHE A 513 18.53 -43.19 22.88
CA PHE A 513 18.24 -42.03 23.72
C PHE A 513 16.78 -41.58 23.57
N LEU A 514 16.31 -41.29 22.35
CA LEU A 514 14.95 -40.83 22.09
C LEU A 514 13.89 -41.84 22.53
N ARG A 515 14.16 -43.15 22.36
CA ARG A 515 13.28 -44.21 22.88
C ARG A 515 13.23 -44.20 24.41
N LYS A 516 14.38 -44.08 25.09
CA LYS A 516 14.45 -44.13 26.57
C LYS A 516 13.86 -42.88 27.23
N THR A 517 14.10 -41.71 26.65
CA THR A 517 13.72 -40.41 27.23
C THR A 517 12.26 -40.04 26.93
N TYR A 518 11.80 -40.25 25.69
CA TYR A 518 10.51 -39.73 25.20
C TYR A 518 9.59 -40.80 24.60
N ASN A 519 10.04 -42.05 24.50
CA ASN A 519 9.31 -43.16 23.86
C ASN A 519 8.83 -42.85 22.41
N LEU A 520 9.60 -42.06 21.65
CA LEU A 520 9.20 -41.67 20.29
C LEU A 520 9.04 -42.90 19.37
N PRO A 521 8.04 -42.92 18.47
CA PRO A 521 7.83 -44.01 17.55
C PRO A 521 8.82 -43.96 16.37
N LYS A 522 8.98 -45.10 15.68
CA LYS A 522 9.82 -45.25 14.47
C LYS A 522 9.08 -44.92 13.16
N LYS A 523 7.75 -44.79 13.23
CA LYS A 523 6.82 -44.48 12.13
C LYS A 523 5.68 -43.64 12.69
N LEU A 524 5.03 -42.86 11.83
CA LEU A 524 3.75 -42.19 12.13
C LEU A 524 2.59 -43.18 11.93
#